data_AF-A0A821YB71-F1
#
_entry.id   AF-A0A821YB71-F1
#
_cell.length_a   1.000
_cell.length_b   1.000
_cell.length_c   1.000
_cell.angle_alpha   90.00
_cell.angle_beta   90.00
_cell.angle_gamma   90.00
#
_symmetry.space_group_name_H-M   'P 1'
#
loop_
_entity.id
_entity.type
_entity.pdbx_description
1 polymer ?
#
loop_
_entity_poly.entity_id
_entity_poly.type
_entity_poly.pdbx_seq_one_letter_code
_entity_poly.pdbx_strand_id
1 'polypeptide(L)'
;MVLVKLTNEPPTGLRMNMLQSYLNAPICEPAFFEKIDEGKDVVWERLLFGLCFFHALAQERRKFGPQGFNIPYGFNESDLLISVRQLQMFINEYAEVPYDAIRYMAGELTDDWDRRCLSTILSDFYNPQVAEIPKHKLSPSGVYYVPPKGTYDEYVEFIKNLPLTQHPEVFGMHENVDISKDLQATRLLFDSILLTMGSTTVEGGDTDKKLNDIANDILSKLPNNFNLEEAMKTYPTQYNESMNTVLVQEMERFNKLMTVIRTSLQNVIKAIKGLVVMNVELEALTNSLMIGKQPEMWIKQSYPSLKSLGSYYNDLLERIKFLRTWYDVGKPPVYWISGFYFTQAFLTGVKQNFARKYTIPIDLLTFEFQVLKVTKSEIGPNDGAYISGLFLDGARWNQETCLLDEQYSKILYDSIPIIWVKPVKTNELNTQGTYECPVYKTSERRGVLSTTGHSTNFVMPVYLPTNQQAQHWIKRGVALLCQLDD
;
A
#
# COMPACT_ATOMS: atom_id res chain seq x y z
N MET A 1 2.15 43.98 7.96
CA MET A 1 1.10 43.17 8.58
C MET A 1 1.78 41.93 9.13
N VAL A 2 1.89 41.79 10.46
CA VAL A 2 2.53 40.62 11.08
C VAL A 2 1.49 39.52 11.13
N LEU A 3 1.69 38.45 10.39
CA LEU A 3 0.85 37.25 10.42
C LEU A 3 1.34 36.35 11.55
N VAL A 4 0.51 36.16 12.57
CA VAL A 4 0.74 35.14 13.60
C VAL A 4 0.13 33.84 13.09
N LYS A 5 0.96 32.83 12.87
CA LYS A 5 0.51 31.49 12.48
C LYS A 5 0.30 30.66 13.74
N LEU A 6 -0.94 30.24 13.99
CA LEU A 6 -1.30 29.34 15.09
C LEU A 6 -1.70 27.99 14.50
N THR A 7 -1.00 26.92 14.89
CA THR A 7 -1.29 25.55 14.45
C THR A 7 -1.93 24.79 15.61
N ASN A 8 -3.14 24.28 15.40
CA ASN A 8 -3.81 23.36 16.31
C ASN A 8 -3.70 21.96 15.74
N GLU A 9 -2.95 21.08 16.39
CA GLU A 9 -2.80 19.68 15.99
C GLU A 9 -3.70 18.81 16.88
N PRO A 10 -4.35 17.77 16.32
CA PRO A 10 -5.15 16.86 17.13
C PRO A 10 -4.28 16.17 18.18
N PRO A 11 -4.84 15.85 19.36
CA PRO A 11 -4.09 15.15 20.39
C PRO A 11 -3.50 13.84 19.86
N THR A 12 -2.29 13.54 20.28
CA THR A 12 -1.59 12.34 19.85
C THR A 12 -1.66 11.25 20.91
N GLY A 13 -1.97 10.04 20.48
CA GLY A 13 -2.03 8.83 21.29
C GLY A 13 -3.46 8.40 21.65
N LEU A 14 -3.67 7.07 21.74
CA LEU A 14 -4.91 6.43 22.15
C LEU A 14 -5.55 7.08 23.38
N ARG A 15 -4.77 7.31 24.45
CA ARG A 15 -5.28 7.93 25.69
C ARG A 15 -5.90 9.30 25.44
N MET A 16 -5.21 10.17 24.70
CA MET A 16 -5.66 11.54 24.50
C MET A 16 -6.82 11.61 23.50
N ASN A 17 -6.82 10.77 22.46
CA ASN A 17 -7.95 10.64 21.53
C ASN A 17 -9.22 10.10 22.23
N MET A 18 -9.06 9.11 23.12
CA MET A 18 -10.15 8.60 23.97
C MET A 18 -10.68 9.69 24.89
N LEU A 19 -9.79 10.43 25.56
CA LEU A 19 -10.18 11.49 26.47
C LEU A 19 -10.94 12.60 25.74
N GLN A 20 -10.47 13.02 24.56
CA GLN A 20 -11.18 13.98 23.72
C GLN A 20 -12.57 13.48 23.32
N SER A 21 -12.68 12.20 22.94
CA SER A 21 -13.98 11.60 22.57
C SER A 21 -14.99 11.70 23.71
N TYR A 22 -14.57 11.44 24.95
CA TYR A 22 -15.46 11.52 26.12
C TYR A 22 -15.78 12.96 26.56
N LEU A 23 -14.83 13.90 26.39
CA LEU A 23 -15.03 15.30 26.75
C LEU A 23 -15.92 16.07 25.78
N ASN A 24 -16.08 15.57 24.55
CA ASN A 24 -16.87 16.22 23.51
C ASN A 24 -18.35 15.82 23.58
N ALA A 25 -19.22 16.77 23.25
CA ALA A 25 -20.65 16.50 23.13
C ALA A 25 -20.90 15.49 22.00
N PRO A 26 -21.85 14.55 22.14
CA PRO A 26 -22.83 14.49 23.21
C PRO A 26 -22.41 13.63 24.41
N ILE A 27 -21.25 12.97 24.40
CA ILE A 27 -20.87 11.98 25.43
C ILE A 27 -20.71 12.62 26.81
N CYS A 28 -20.16 13.84 26.89
CA CYS A 28 -19.98 14.55 28.15
C CYS A 28 -21.28 15.09 28.76
N GLU A 29 -22.39 15.07 28.02
CA GLU A 29 -23.67 15.58 28.50
C GLU A 29 -24.38 14.49 29.31
N PRO A 30 -24.67 14.69 30.62
CA PRO A 30 -25.34 13.68 31.44
C PRO A 30 -26.70 13.28 30.87
N ALA A 31 -27.43 14.27 30.32
CA ALA A 31 -28.72 14.07 29.67
C ALA A 31 -28.66 13.20 28.41
N PHE A 32 -27.48 13.01 27.81
CA PHE A 32 -27.28 12.07 26.72
C PHE A 32 -26.71 10.74 27.24
N PHE A 33 -25.68 10.79 28.10
CA PHE A 33 -24.99 9.59 28.60
C PHE A 33 -25.93 8.64 29.36
N GLU A 34 -26.85 9.19 30.16
CA GLU A 34 -27.81 8.43 30.98
C GLU A 34 -29.13 8.12 30.25
N LYS A 35 -29.31 8.57 29.01
CA LYS A 35 -30.56 8.42 28.24
C LYS A 35 -30.66 7.04 27.57
N ILE A 36 -30.80 6.01 28.39
CA ILE A 36 -30.89 4.61 27.95
C ILE A 36 -32.05 3.90 28.67
N ASP A 37 -32.72 2.99 27.96
CA ASP A 37 -33.80 2.19 28.53
C ASP A 37 -33.31 1.24 29.65
N GLU A 38 -34.18 0.96 30.63
CA GLU A 38 -33.84 0.10 31.77
C GLU A 38 -33.29 -1.27 31.33
N GLY A 39 -32.15 -1.66 31.91
CA GLY A 39 -31.50 -2.94 31.65
C GLY A 39 -30.56 -2.99 30.44
N LYS A 40 -30.41 -1.88 29.69
CA LYS A 40 -29.52 -1.79 28.52
C LYS A 40 -28.29 -0.90 28.72
N ASP A 41 -28.22 -0.24 29.86
CA ASP A 41 -27.14 0.63 30.33
C ASP A 41 -25.75 -0.02 30.27
N VAL A 42 -25.61 -1.25 30.78
CA VAL A 42 -24.32 -1.97 30.76
C VAL A 42 -23.84 -2.20 29.34
N VAL A 43 -24.74 -2.57 28.43
CA VAL A 43 -24.43 -2.85 27.03
C VAL A 43 -24.06 -1.55 26.30
N TRP A 44 -24.82 -0.47 26.54
CA TRP A 44 -24.53 0.86 26.03
C TRP A 44 -23.14 1.34 26.42
N GLU A 45 -22.82 1.38 27.71
CA GLU A 45 -21.56 1.94 28.17
C GLU A 45 -20.35 1.15 27.66
N ARG A 46 -20.46 -0.20 27.60
CA ARG A 46 -19.41 -1.07 27.07
C ARG A 46 -19.18 -0.88 25.58
N LEU A 47 -20.25 -0.81 24.78
CA LEU A 47 -20.15 -0.61 23.33
C LEU A 47 -19.75 0.83 22.98
N LEU A 48 -20.17 1.81 23.78
CA LEU A 48 -19.71 3.20 23.65
C LEU A 48 -18.20 3.30 23.88
N PHE A 49 -17.70 2.68 24.95
CA PHE A 49 -16.26 2.61 25.22
C PHE A 49 -15.51 1.92 24.07
N GLY A 50 -16.04 0.80 23.57
CA GLY A 50 -15.49 0.10 22.40
C GLY A 50 -15.44 0.96 21.14
N LEU A 51 -16.48 1.73 20.86
CA LEU A 51 -16.54 2.66 19.72
C LEU A 51 -15.53 3.80 19.86
N CYS A 52 -15.44 4.43 21.03
CA CYS A 52 -14.44 5.47 21.27
C CYS A 52 -13.02 4.92 21.14
N PHE A 53 -12.77 3.69 21.61
CA PHE A 53 -11.48 3.03 21.50
C PHE A 53 -11.15 2.72 20.04
N PHE A 54 -12.11 2.20 19.28
CA PHE A 54 -11.99 2.01 17.84
C PHE A 54 -11.66 3.33 17.12
N HIS A 55 -12.36 4.42 17.42
CA HIS A 55 -12.07 5.74 16.83
C HIS A 55 -10.64 6.18 17.15
N ALA A 56 -10.23 6.11 18.42
CA ALA A 56 -8.88 6.45 18.84
C ALA A 56 -7.82 5.58 18.14
N LEU A 57 -8.09 4.28 17.99
CA LEU A 57 -7.23 3.33 17.29
C LEU A 57 -7.12 3.67 15.81
N ALA A 58 -8.25 3.91 15.14
CA ALA A 58 -8.28 4.27 13.72
C ALA A 58 -7.56 5.60 13.44
N GLN A 59 -7.67 6.59 14.33
CA GLN A 59 -6.93 7.86 14.22
C GLN A 59 -5.42 7.66 14.30
N GLU A 60 -4.96 6.95 15.34
CA GLU A 60 -3.53 6.67 15.52
C GLU A 60 -2.96 5.80 14.41
N ARG A 61 -3.77 4.86 13.89
CA ARG A 61 -3.33 3.93 12.86
C ARG A 61 -2.94 4.63 11.54
N ARG A 62 -3.45 5.84 11.27
CA ARG A 62 -3.06 6.67 10.12
C ARG A 62 -1.58 7.07 10.12
N LYS A 63 -0.96 7.10 11.31
CA LYS A 63 0.45 7.48 11.46
C LYS A 63 1.41 6.42 10.91
N PHE A 64 0.94 5.18 10.74
CA PHE A 64 1.73 4.09 10.19
C PHE A 64 1.72 4.04 8.65
N GLY A 65 1.24 5.11 8.01
CA GLY A 65 1.20 5.22 6.55
C GLY A 65 0.42 4.07 5.90
N PRO A 66 0.90 3.54 4.76
CA PRO A 66 0.22 2.49 3.98
C PRO A 66 0.03 1.14 4.70
N GLN A 67 0.81 0.86 5.77
CA GLN A 67 0.57 -0.32 6.62
C GLN A 67 -0.63 -0.13 7.54
N GLY A 68 -0.95 1.12 7.88
CA GLY A 68 -2.17 1.50 8.60
C GLY A 68 -3.39 1.49 7.69
N PHE A 69 -3.40 2.42 6.73
CA PHE A 69 -4.41 2.60 5.68
C PHE A 69 -3.72 3.09 4.42
N ASN A 70 -4.14 2.62 3.25
CA ASN A 70 -3.61 3.05 1.96
C ASN A 70 -3.89 4.54 1.73
N ILE A 71 -5.10 5.00 2.07
CA ILE A 71 -5.52 6.39 1.95
C ILE A 71 -5.73 6.96 3.37
N PRO A 72 -5.15 8.13 3.70
CA PRO A 72 -5.23 8.72 5.04
C PRO A 72 -6.63 9.26 5.42
N TYR A 73 -7.68 8.93 4.67
CA TYR A 73 -9.05 9.18 5.08
C TYR A 73 -9.46 8.09 6.07
N GLY A 74 -9.72 8.49 7.30
CA GLY A 74 -10.27 7.59 8.30
C GLY A 74 -11.46 8.22 8.98
N PHE A 75 -12.17 7.37 9.69
CA PHE A 75 -13.24 7.68 10.64
C PHE A 75 -12.89 8.90 11.51
N ASN A 76 -13.50 10.04 11.21
CA ASN A 76 -13.23 11.35 11.82
C ASN A 76 -14.18 11.63 13.00
N GLU A 77 -14.07 12.81 13.60
CA GLU A 77 -14.90 13.19 14.74
C GLU A 77 -16.40 13.22 14.39
N SER A 78 -16.78 13.77 13.23
CA SER A 78 -18.18 13.76 12.77
C SER A 78 -18.71 12.34 12.61
N ASP A 79 -17.90 11.42 12.08
CA ASP A 79 -18.28 10.01 11.90
C ASP A 79 -18.49 9.33 13.27
N LEU A 80 -17.63 9.63 14.25
CA LEU A 80 -17.82 9.18 15.64
C LEU A 80 -19.13 9.73 16.20
N LEU A 81 -19.41 11.02 16.07
CA LEU A 81 -20.62 11.65 16.61
C LEU A 81 -21.90 11.02 16.05
N ILE A 82 -21.92 10.76 14.74
CA ILE A 82 -23.04 10.08 14.08
C ILE A 82 -23.16 8.65 14.62
N SER A 83 -22.05 7.92 14.69
CA SER A 83 -22.03 6.52 15.15
C SER A 83 -22.47 6.38 16.61
N VAL A 84 -22.08 7.32 17.49
CA VAL A 84 -22.50 7.35 18.90
C VAL A 84 -24.02 7.53 19.02
N ARG A 85 -24.61 8.47 18.25
CA ARG A 85 -26.06 8.71 18.24
C ARG A 85 -26.83 7.51 17.67
N GLN A 86 -26.31 6.94 16.59
CA GLN A 86 -26.89 5.74 15.99
C GLN A 86 -26.83 4.55 16.95
N LEU A 87 -25.69 4.34 17.64
CA LEU A 87 -25.55 3.30 18.64
C LEU A 87 -26.60 3.44 19.75
N GLN A 88 -26.81 4.64 20.28
CA GLN A 88 -27.84 4.89 21.29
C GLN A 88 -29.24 4.57 20.77
N MET A 89 -29.56 5.01 19.55
CA MET A 89 -30.84 4.75 18.89
C MET A 89 -31.07 3.24 18.73
N PHE A 90 -30.10 2.47 18.21
CA PHE A 90 -30.26 1.03 18.04
C PHE A 90 -30.43 0.29 19.36
N ILE A 91 -29.67 0.67 20.39
CA ILE A 91 -29.77 0.01 21.69
C ILE A 91 -31.15 0.24 22.30
N ASN A 92 -31.70 1.44 22.20
CA ASN A 92 -33.03 1.72 22.74
C ASN A 92 -34.14 1.06 21.90
N GLU A 93 -34.11 1.21 20.57
CA GLU A 93 -35.19 0.75 19.68
C GLU A 93 -35.28 -0.78 19.54
N TYR A 94 -34.15 -1.50 19.59
CA TYR A 94 -34.11 -2.94 19.35
C TYR A 94 -33.97 -3.72 20.66
N ALA A 95 -34.59 -4.91 20.72
CA ALA A 95 -34.47 -5.81 21.86
C ALA A 95 -33.07 -6.44 21.95
N GLU A 96 -32.49 -6.79 20.80
CA GLU A 96 -31.13 -7.31 20.66
C GLU A 96 -30.28 -6.33 19.85
N VAL A 97 -28.99 -6.23 20.19
CA VAL A 97 -28.07 -5.31 19.51
C VAL A 97 -27.83 -5.76 18.05
N PRO A 98 -28.19 -4.95 17.05
CA PRO A 98 -28.02 -5.31 15.64
C PRO A 98 -26.56 -5.07 15.18
N TYR A 99 -25.63 -5.92 15.62
CA TYR A 99 -24.19 -5.76 15.36
C TYR A 99 -23.83 -5.60 13.88
N ASP A 100 -24.52 -6.29 12.98
CA ASP A 100 -24.25 -6.19 11.54
C ASP A 100 -24.64 -4.82 10.97
N ALA A 101 -25.78 -4.28 11.39
CA ALA A 101 -26.24 -2.96 10.97
C ALA A 101 -25.32 -1.85 11.51
N ILE A 102 -24.93 -1.94 12.79
CA ILE A 102 -24.03 -0.97 13.42
C ILE A 102 -22.64 -1.01 12.77
N ARG A 103 -22.11 -2.21 12.49
CA ARG A 103 -20.83 -2.38 11.78
C ARG A 103 -20.87 -1.82 10.35
N TYR A 104 -22.00 -1.96 9.68
CA TYR A 104 -22.17 -1.45 8.32
C TYR A 104 -22.15 0.09 8.28
N MET A 105 -22.86 0.75 9.20
CA MET A 105 -23.00 2.21 9.16
C MET A 105 -21.75 2.98 9.64
N ALA A 106 -20.93 2.39 10.50
CA ALA A 106 -19.71 3.03 10.99
C ALA A 106 -18.51 2.94 9.98
N GLY A 107 -18.69 2.34 8.81
CA GLY A 107 -17.59 1.87 7.96
C GLY A 107 -17.61 2.30 6.49
N GLU A 108 -18.26 3.40 6.11
CA GLU A 108 -18.24 3.87 4.72
C GLU A 108 -16.87 4.44 4.33
N LEU A 109 -16.13 3.70 3.51
CA LEU A 109 -14.87 4.11 2.89
C LEU A 109 -14.94 3.87 1.39
N THR A 110 -14.19 4.68 0.64
CA THR A 110 -14.16 4.64 -0.83
C THR A 110 -13.21 3.58 -1.40
N ASP A 111 -12.17 3.18 -0.66
CA ASP A 111 -11.25 2.11 -1.05
C ASP A 111 -11.64 0.77 -0.39
N ASP A 112 -11.77 -0.29 -1.19
CA ASP A 112 -12.22 -1.60 -0.73
C ASP A 112 -11.25 -2.25 0.28
N TRP A 113 -9.95 -2.04 0.11
CA TRP A 113 -8.94 -2.63 1.00
C TRP A 113 -8.89 -1.93 2.35
N ASP A 114 -9.01 -0.60 2.36
CA ASP A 114 -9.15 0.18 3.59
C ASP A 114 -10.48 -0.11 4.28
N ARG A 115 -11.58 -0.27 3.53
CA ARG A 115 -12.88 -0.72 4.06
C ARG A 115 -12.78 -2.09 4.72
N ARG A 116 -12.12 -3.05 4.06
CA ARG A 116 -11.85 -4.39 4.61
C ARG A 116 -11.06 -4.31 5.92
N CYS A 117 -10.03 -3.46 5.97
CA CYS A 117 -9.23 -3.23 7.17
C CYS A 117 -10.06 -2.64 8.31
N LEU A 118 -10.76 -1.54 8.05
CA LEU A 118 -11.57 -0.84 9.05
C LEU A 118 -12.68 -1.74 9.60
N SER A 119 -13.40 -2.46 8.74
CA SER A 119 -14.46 -3.39 9.14
C SER A 119 -13.92 -4.54 9.98
N THR A 120 -12.73 -5.06 9.64
CA THR A 120 -12.06 -6.10 10.43
C THR A 120 -11.70 -5.59 11.83
N ILE A 121 -11.12 -4.39 11.92
CA ILE A 121 -10.79 -3.78 13.22
C ILE A 121 -12.07 -3.51 14.03
N LEU A 122 -13.10 -2.95 13.40
CA LEU A 122 -14.37 -2.66 14.08
C LEU A 122 -15.04 -3.93 14.64
N SER A 123 -14.88 -5.07 13.96
CA SER A 123 -15.43 -6.34 14.44
C SER A 123 -14.83 -6.82 15.77
N ASP A 124 -13.64 -6.37 16.13
CA ASP A 124 -13.02 -6.64 17.44
C ASP A 124 -13.75 -5.87 18.58
N PHE A 125 -14.40 -4.74 18.26
CA PHE A 125 -15.06 -3.86 19.25
C PHE A 125 -16.59 -4.00 19.26
N TYR A 126 -17.19 -4.31 18.11
CA TYR A 126 -18.62 -4.54 17.97
C TYR A 126 -18.92 -6.02 17.78
N ASN A 127 -18.97 -6.72 18.91
CA ASN A 127 -19.36 -8.12 19.00
C ASN A 127 -20.03 -8.41 20.36
N PRO A 128 -20.73 -9.54 20.50
CA PRO A 128 -21.39 -9.94 21.75
C PRO A 128 -20.42 -10.06 22.93
N GLN A 129 -19.16 -10.48 22.69
CA GLN A 129 -18.19 -10.71 23.75
C GLN A 129 -17.83 -9.41 24.49
N VAL A 130 -17.73 -8.29 23.78
CA VAL A 130 -17.51 -6.96 24.37
C VAL A 130 -18.68 -6.52 25.25
N ALA A 131 -19.91 -6.84 24.85
CA ALA A 131 -21.11 -6.49 25.60
C ALA A 131 -21.31 -7.38 26.84
N GLU A 132 -20.98 -8.67 26.75
CA GLU A 132 -21.30 -9.66 27.78
C GLU A 132 -20.17 -9.86 28.80
N ILE A 133 -18.91 -9.97 28.33
CA ILE A 133 -17.78 -10.37 29.17
C ILE A 133 -17.29 -9.19 30.03
N PRO A 134 -17.31 -9.28 31.37
CA PRO A 134 -16.72 -8.27 32.23
C PRO A 134 -15.21 -8.16 32.00
N LYS A 135 -14.69 -6.93 31.92
CA LYS A 135 -13.27 -6.66 31.64
C LYS A 135 -12.77 -7.34 30.36
N HIS A 136 -13.59 -7.34 29.32
CA HIS A 136 -13.19 -7.83 28.00
C HIS A 136 -11.90 -7.12 27.54
N LYS A 137 -10.89 -7.90 27.16
CA LYS A 137 -9.58 -7.38 26.75
C LYS A 137 -9.67 -6.86 25.31
N LEU A 138 -9.19 -5.64 25.10
CA LEU A 138 -9.15 -4.99 23.79
C LEU A 138 -7.79 -5.13 23.11
N SER A 139 -6.77 -5.61 23.83
CA SER A 139 -5.42 -5.87 23.30
C SER A 139 -4.88 -7.22 23.78
N PRO A 140 -3.91 -7.82 23.05
CA PRO A 140 -3.23 -9.05 23.47
C PRO A 140 -2.55 -8.94 24.85
N SER A 141 -1.91 -7.80 25.17
CA SER A 141 -1.31 -7.56 26.49
C SER A 141 -2.31 -7.57 27.65
N GLY A 142 -3.60 -7.33 27.39
CA GLY A 142 -4.63 -7.19 28.41
C GLY A 142 -4.53 -5.92 29.26
N VAL A 143 -3.63 -5.00 28.91
CA VAL A 143 -3.53 -3.67 29.53
C VAL A 143 -4.75 -2.82 29.18
N TYR A 144 -5.22 -2.94 27.93
CA TYR A 144 -6.41 -2.27 27.44
C TYR A 144 -7.61 -3.21 27.58
N TYR A 145 -8.61 -2.80 28.34
CA TYR A 145 -9.84 -3.56 28.54
C TYR A 145 -11.02 -2.62 28.75
N VAL A 146 -12.23 -3.15 28.53
CA VAL A 146 -13.47 -2.41 28.77
C VAL A 146 -13.70 -2.29 30.28
N PRO A 147 -13.76 -1.07 30.84
CA PRO A 147 -13.96 -0.90 32.27
C PRO A 147 -15.35 -1.41 32.71
N PRO A 148 -15.52 -1.76 34.00
CA PRO A 148 -16.83 -2.10 34.54
C PRO A 148 -17.79 -0.90 34.50
N LYS A 149 -19.10 -1.18 34.60
CA LYS A 149 -20.12 -0.13 34.71
C LYS A 149 -19.77 0.83 35.85
N GLY A 150 -19.85 2.12 35.56
CA GLY A 150 -19.47 3.18 36.49
C GLY A 150 -20.12 4.52 36.14
N THR A 151 -19.78 5.55 36.89
CA THR A 151 -20.17 6.93 36.54
C THR A 151 -19.34 7.46 35.38
N TYR A 152 -19.83 8.47 34.66
CA TYR A 152 -19.07 9.13 33.60
C TYR A 152 -17.65 9.55 34.06
N ASP A 153 -17.54 10.09 35.27
CA ASP A 153 -16.26 10.53 35.84
C ASP A 153 -15.28 9.36 36.06
N GLU A 154 -15.78 8.18 36.43
CA GLU A 154 -14.98 6.96 36.58
C GLU A 154 -14.43 6.48 35.22
N TYR A 155 -15.22 6.58 34.14
CA TYR A 155 -14.72 6.30 32.78
C TYR A 155 -13.60 7.28 32.38
N VAL A 156 -13.80 8.57 32.66
CA VAL A 156 -12.79 9.61 32.37
C VAL A 156 -11.52 9.37 33.18
N GLU A 157 -11.63 9.01 34.46
CA GLU A 157 -10.48 8.67 35.31
C GLU A 157 -9.76 7.40 34.80
N PHE A 158 -10.51 6.38 34.40
CA PHE A 158 -9.96 5.17 33.80
C PHE A 158 -9.13 5.50 32.55
N ILE A 159 -9.67 6.32 31.65
CA ILE A 159 -8.96 6.77 30.43
C ILE A 159 -7.69 7.55 30.79
N LYS A 160 -7.72 8.40 31.81
CA LYS A 160 -6.53 9.12 32.30
C LYS A 160 -5.46 8.20 32.88
N ASN A 161 -5.81 7.00 33.32
CA ASN A 161 -4.86 6.02 33.83
C ASN A 161 -4.28 5.10 32.73
N LEU A 162 -4.74 5.21 31.47
CA LEU A 162 -4.16 4.46 30.37
C LEU A 162 -2.69 4.86 30.10
N PRO A 163 -1.86 3.92 29.60
CA PRO A 163 -0.47 4.20 29.23
C PRO A 163 -0.36 5.35 28.23
N LEU A 164 0.63 6.23 28.44
CA LEU A 164 0.94 7.33 27.52
C LEU A 164 1.54 6.78 26.22
N THR A 165 2.53 5.90 26.34
CA THR A 165 3.18 5.20 25.23
C THR A 165 2.41 3.94 24.89
N GLN A 166 2.22 3.68 23.60
CA GLN A 166 1.45 2.55 23.10
C GLN A 166 2.35 1.65 22.26
N HIS A 167 2.25 0.34 22.48
CA HIS A 167 2.94 -0.66 21.68
C HIS A 167 2.12 -1.03 20.43
N PRO A 168 2.75 -1.32 19.28
CA PRO A 168 2.07 -1.70 18.03
C PRO A 168 1.02 -2.81 18.15
N GLU A 169 1.16 -3.70 19.13
CA GLU A 169 0.21 -4.78 19.38
C GLU A 169 -1.23 -4.30 19.65
N VAL A 170 -1.43 -3.12 20.24
CA VAL A 170 -2.78 -2.55 20.49
C VAL A 170 -3.48 -2.19 19.18
N PHE A 171 -2.72 -1.89 18.13
CA PHE A 171 -3.24 -1.62 16.80
C PHE A 171 -3.39 -2.89 15.97
N GLY A 172 -3.06 -4.07 16.53
CA GLY A 172 -2.98 -5.31 15.78
C GLY A 172 -1.82 -5.34 14.78
N MET A 173 -0.76 -4.57 15.01
CA MET A 173 0.43 -4.50 14.15
C MET A 173 1.66 -5.18 14.77
N HIS A 174 2.65 -5.47 13.94
CA HIS A 174 3.96 -5.99 14.36
C HIS A 174 4.88 -4.84 14.83
N GLU A 175 5.85 -5.11 15.70
CA GLU A 175 6.76 -4.09 16.27
C GLU A 175 7.55 -3.30 15.23
N ASN A 176 7.84 -3.94 14.08
CA ASN A 176 8.55 -3.30 12.97
C ASN A 176 7.84 -2.07 12.39
N VAL A 177 6.53 -1.92 12.61
CA VAL A 177 5.76 -0.78 12.10
C VAL A 177 6.25 0.55 12.67
N ASP A 178 6.76 0.56 13.90
CA ASP A 178 7.33 1.76 14.50
C ASP A 178 8.61 2.19 13.79
N ILE A 179 9.44 1.23 13.36
CA ILE A 179 10.65 1.51 12.57
C ILE A 179 10.24 2.15 11.23
N SER A 180 9.26 1.59 10.54
CA SER A 180 8.75 2.15 9.26
C SER A 180 8.19 3.56 9.43
N LYS A 181 7.41 3.79 10.49
CA LYS A 181 6.87 5.12 10.83
C LYS A 181 7.99 6.14 11.06
N ASP A 182 8.99 5.79 11.86
CA ASP A 182 10.09 6.70 12.20
C ASP A 182 10.99 6.98 10.98
N LEU A 183 11.20 5.98 10.11
CA LEU A 183 11.87 6.17 8.81
C LEU A 183 11.09 7.13 7.91
N GLN A 184 9.76 7.03 7.85
CA GLN A 184 8.93 7.94 7.06
C GLN A 184 8.99 9.38 7.59
N ALA A 185 8.90 9.56 8.91
CA ALA A 185 9.01 10.87 9.55
C ALA A 185 10.41 11.50 9.30
N THR A 186 11.45 10.68 9.34
CA THR A 186 12.83 11.10 9.06
C THR A 186 13.01 11.52 7.60
N ARG A 187 12.44 10.77 6.65
CA ARG A 187 12.43 11.14 5.21
C ARG A 187 11.71 12.47 4.99
N LEU A 188 10.53 12.67 5.59
CA LEU A 188 9.80 13.94 5.50
C LEU A 188 10.61 15.12 6.05
N LEU A 189 11.32 14.91 7.16
CA LEU A 189 12.20 15.92 7.75
C LEU A 189 13.34 16.28 6.79
N PHE A 190 14.03 15.29 6.22
CA PHE A 190 15.10 15.55 5.26
C PHE A 190 14.60 16.24 3.98
N ASP A 191 13.45 15.82 3.45
CA ASP A 191 12.83 16.49 2.31
C ASP A 191 12.50 17.95 2.62
N SER A 192 11.97 18.22 3.82
CA SER A 192 11.66 19.57 4.27
C SER A 192 12.94 20.41 4.41
N ILE A 193 14.01 19.84 4.95
CA ILE A 193 15.32 20.52 5.06
C ILE A 193 15.85 20.84 3.66
N LEU A 194 15.81 19.91 2.72
CA LEU A 194 16.24 20.13 1.34
C LEU A 194 15.49 21.29 0.67
N LEU A 195 14.19 21.45 0.95
CA LEU A 195 13.41 22.60 0.44
C LEU A 195 13.84 23.94 1.06
N THR A 196 14.42 23.93 2.27
CA THR A 196 14.90 25.15 2.97
C THR A 196 16.36 25.47 2.71
N MET A 197 17.15 24.49 2.23
CA MET A 197 18.49 24.74 1.74
C MET A 197 18.36 25.62 0.50
N GLY A 198 18.52 26.93 0.68
CA GLY A 198 18.49 27.87 -0.44
C GLY A 198 19.47 27.40 -1.52
N SER A 199 19.07 27.50 -2.79
CA SER A 199 19.97 27.32 -3.91
C SER A 199 21.11 28.33 -3.73
N THR A 200 22.19 27.90 -3.09
CA THR A 200 23.42 28.66 -3.10
C THR A 200 23.79 28.70 -4.57
N THR A 201 23.80 29.91 -5.14
CA THR A 201 24.41 30.19 -6.42
C THR A 201 25.90 29.94 -6.25
N VAL A 202 26.29 28.66 -6.23
CA VAL A 202 27.67 28.24 -6.37
C VAL A 202 28.02 28.57 -7.81
N GLU A 203 29.03 29.40 -7.99
CA GLU A 203 29.58 29.83 -9.28
C GLU A 203 29.48 28.71 -10.32
N GLY A 204 28.76 28.97 -11.43
CA GLY A 204 28.19 27.94 -12.32
C GLY A 204 29.18 26.92 -12.90
N GLY A 205 30.49 27.18 -12.87
CA GLY A 205 31.50 26.30 -13.45
C GLY A 205 31.57 24.89 -12.85
N ASP A 206 31.49 24.74 -11.52
CA ASP A 206 31.58 23.41 -10.87
C ASP A 206 30.25 22.64 -10.94
N THR A 207 29.14 23.37 -10.85
CA THR A 207 27.78 22.81 -10.97
C THR A 207 27.54 22.28 -12.38
N ASP A 208 27.90 23.05 -13.41
CA ASP A 208 27.74 22.67 -14.81
C ASP A 208 28.61 21.46 -15.17
N LYS A 209 29.80 21.36 -14.57
CA LYS A 209 30.68 20.20 -14.76
C LYS A 209 30.06 18.94 -14.17
N LYS A 210 29.61 18.98 -12.91
CA LYS A 210 28.95 17.83 -12.26
C LYS A 210 27.69 17.40 -13.01
N LEU A 211 26.88 18.34 -13.45
CA LEU A 211 25.67 18.08 -14.22
C LEU A 211 25.99 17.42 -15.57
N ASN A 212 27.03 17.90 -16.27
CA ASN A 212 27.52 17.25 -17.48
C ASN A 212 28.03 15.83 -17.20
N ASP A 213 28.77 15.60 -16.11
CA ASP A 213 29.28 14.28 -15.75
C ASP A 213 28.13 13.29 -15.48
N ILE A 214 27.11 13.72 -14.71
CA ILE A 214 25.90 12.92 -14.45
C ILE A 214 25.16 12.60 -15.76
N ALA A 215 24.91 13.62 -16.59
CA ALA A 215 24.19 13.44 -17.84
C ALA A 215 24.91 12.50 -18.80
N ASN A 216 26.23 12.65 -18.94
CA ASN A 216 27.04 11.79 -19.79
C ASN A 216 27.16 10.36 -19.26
N ASP A 217 27.27 10.16 -17.93
CA ASP A 217 27.28 8.82 -17.35
C ASP A 217 25.97 8.08 -17.66
N ILE A 218 24.81 8.71 -17.42
CA ILE A 218 23.49 8.15 -17.72
C ILE A 218 23.35 7.87 -19.22
N LEU A 219 23.75 8.81 -20.09
CA LEU A 219 23.66 8.64 -21.54
C LEU A 219 24.57 7.53 -22.08
N SER A 220 25.76 7.37 -21.50
CA SER A 220 26.73 6.36 -21.93
C SER A 220 26.25 4.92 -21.65
N LYS A 221 25.51 4.74 -20.56
CA LYS A 221 24.96 3.44 -20.14
C LYS A 221 23.58 3.14 -20.73
N LEU A 222 22.86 4.16 -21.21
CA LEU A 222 21.50 4.01 -21.71
C LEU A 222 21.47 3.26 -23.07
N PRO A 223 20.88 2.06 -23.14
CA PRO A 223 20.85 1.27 -24.37
C PRO A 223 20.08 1.97 -25.50
N ASN A 224 20.38 1.58 -26.73
CA ASN A 224 19.60 2.00 -27.88
C ASN A 224 18.16 1.50 -27.79
N ASN A 225 17.23 2.31 -28.30
CA ASN A 225 15.82 1.97 -28.41
C ASN A 225 15.63 0.65 -29.17
N PHE A 226 14.59 -0.08 -28.80
CA PHE A 226 14.20 -1.30 -29.50
C PHE A 226 13.69 -0.98 -30.92
N ASN A 227 14.05 -1.82 -31.88
CA ASN A 227 13.49 -1.74 -33.23
C ASN A 227 12.10 -2.39 -33.24
N LEU A 228 11.04 -1.57 -33.15
CA LEU A 228 9.67 -2.06 -33.04
C LEU A 228 9.18 -2.76 -34.33
N GLU A 229 9.67 -2.34 -35.50
CA GLU A 229 9.29 -2.97 -36.78
C GLU A 229 9.84 -4.41 -36.87
N GLU A 230 11.08 -4.59 -36.44
CA GLU A 230 11.72 -5.91 -36.37
C GLU A 230 11.11 -6.78 -35.27
N ALA A 231 10.77 -6.17 -34.13
CA ALA A 231 10.05 -6.84 -33.05
C ALA A 231 8.68 -7.35 -33.49
N MET A 232 7.91 -6.56 -34.24
CA MET A 232 6.62 -7.00 -34.80
C MET A 232 6.75 -8.11 -35.84
N LYS A 233 7.85 -8.12 -36.61
CA LYS A 233 8.14 -9.21 -37.58
C LYS A 233 8.51 -10.51 -36.87
N THR A 234 9.32 -10.43 -35.81
CA THR A 234 9.82 -11.59 -35.06
C THR A 234 8.76 -12.16 -34.12
N TYR A 235 7.99 -11.28 -33.47
CA TYR A 235 6.91 -11.59 -32.55
C TYR A 235 5.58 -11.01 -33.06
N PRO A 236 5.03 -11.54 -34.17
CA PRO A 236 3.77 -11.03 -34.71
C PRO A 236 2.61 -11.33 -33.77
N THR A 237 1.55 -10.54 -33.87
CA THR A 237 0.29 -10.80 -33.17
C THR A 237 -0.27 -12.14 -33.64
N GLN A 238 -0.30 -13.12 -32.73
CA GLN A 238 -0.77 -14.46 -33.02
C GLN A 238 -1.93 -14.82 -32.09
N TYR A 239 -2.96 -15.47 -32.65
CA TYR A 239 -4.11 -15.87 -31.85
C TYR A 239 -3.73 -16.88 -30.77
N ASN A 240 -2.83 -17.83 -31.02
CA ASN A 240 -2.39 -18.78 -29.99
C ASN A 240 -1.35 -18.21 -29.01
N GLU A 241 -0.81 -17.00 -29.27
CA GLU A 241 0.26 -16.44 -28.46
C GLU A 241 0.10 -14.94 -28.19
N SER A 242 -0.62 -14.61 -27.12
CA SER A 242 -0.82 -13.24 -26.67
C SER A 242 0.45 -12.59 -26.10
N MET A 243 1.44 -13.36 -25.64
CA MET A 243 2.65 -12.78 -25.04
C MET A 243 3.50 -11.99 -26.04
N ASN A 244 3.39 -12.30 -27.34
CA ASN A 244 4.06 -11.54 -28.39
C ASN A 244 3.62 -10.07 -28.38
N THR A 245 2.31 -9.84 -28.28
CA THR A 245 1.73 -8.49 -28.22
C THR A 245 2.15 -7.78 -26.94
N VAL A 246 2.21 -8.50 -25.80
CA VAL A 246 2.67 -7.93 -24.52
C VAL A 246 4.11 -7.44 -24.64
N LEU A 247 5.02 -8.25 -25.18
CA LEU A 247 6.43 -7.89 -25.35
C LEU A 247 6.59 -6.61 -26.21
N VAL A 248 5.95 -6.57 -27.38
CA VAL A 248 6.08 -5.42 -28.31
C VAL A 248 5.52 -4.14 -27.68
N GLN A 249 4.37 -4.20 -27.01
CA GLN A 249 3.78 -3.02 -26.35
C GLN A 249 4.63 -2.52 -25.18
N GLU A 250 5.23 -3.43 -24.43
CA GLU A 250 6.15 -3.08 -23.34
C GLU A 250 7.41 -2.42 -23.88
N MET A 251 8.03 -2.98 -24.93
CA MET A 251 9.16 -2.37 -25.63
C MET A 251 8.83 -0.97 -26.16
N GLU A 252 7.61 -0.75 -26.66
CA GLU A 252 7.14 0.58 -27.09
C GLU A 252 7.09 1.57 -25.92
N ARG A 253 6.56 1.17 -24.75
CA ARG A 253 6.51 2.02 -23.55
C ARG A 253 7.91 2.39 -23.06
N PHE A 254 8.82 1.43 -22.97
CA PHE A 254 10.21 1.70 -22.59
C PHE A 254 10.92 2.57 -23.63
N ASN A 255 10.65 2.41 -24.92
CA ASN A 255 11.19 3.30 -25.94
C ASN A 255 10.76 4.76 -25.75
N LYS A 256 9.50 5.01 -25.39
CA LYS A 256 9.00 6.37 -25.09
C LYS A 256 9.78 6.98 -23.92
N LEU A 257 9.92 6.25 -22.82
CA LEU A 257 10.70 6.67 -21.66
C LEU A 257 12.18 6.92 -22.00
N MET A 258 12.85 5.97 -22.64
CA MET A 258 14.26 6.09 -23.04
C MET A 258 14.49 7.28 -23.96
N THR A 259 13.56 7.55 -24.88
CA THR A 259 13.64 8.71 -25.77
C THR A 259 13.56 10.00 -24.96
N VAL A 260 12.63 10.12 -24.03
CA VAL A 260 12.50 11.31 -23.17
C VAL A 260 13.74 11.51 -22.30
N ILE A 261 14.27 10.46 -21.67
CA ILE A 261 15.52 10.52 -20.90
C ILE A 261 16.67 11.00 -21.80
N ARG A 262 16.82 10.40 -22.98
CA ARG A 262 17.91 10.71 -23.90
C ARG A 262 17.84 12.16 -24.40
N THR A 263 16.69 12.61 -24.89
CA THR A 263 16.52 13.95 -25.46
C THR A 263 16.63 15.02 -24.37
N SER A 264 16.06 14.80 -23.19
CA SER A 264 16.15 15.74 -22.07
C SER A 264 17.60 15.93 -21.61
N LEU A 265 18.36 14.86 -21.41
CA LEU A 265 19.79 14.96 -21.02
C LEU A 265 20.66 15.58 -22.12
N GLN A 266 20.42 15.26 -23.39
CA GLN A 266 21.11 15.91 -24.50
C GLN A 266 20.83 17.42 -24.55
N ASN A 267 19.60 17.83 -24.26
CA ASN A 267 19.22 19.24 -24.21
C ASN A 267 19.86 19.95 -23.01
N VAL A 268 19.99 19.30 -21.85
CA VAL A 268 20.76 19.83 -20.70
C VAL A 268 22.22 20.10 -21.11
N ILE A 269 22.89 19.11 -21.72
CA ILE A 269 24.29 19.27 -22.17
C ILE A 269 24.43 20.42 -23.18
N LYS A 270 23.46 20.58 -24.09
CA LYS A 270 23.44 21.69 -25.06
C LYS A 270 23.16 23.03 -24.39
N ALA A 271 22.28 23.07 -23.39
CA ALA A 271 21.95 24.29 -22.65
C ALA A 271 23.16 24.80 -21.85
N ILE A 272 23.90 23.91 -21.20
CA ILE A 272 25.16 24.25 -20.51
C ILE A 272 26.19 24.86 -21.47
N LYS A 273 26.21 24.40 -22.73
CA LYS A 273 27.09 24.94 -23.79
C LYS A 273 26.56 26.23 -24.45
N GLY A 274 25.39 26.73 -24.04
CA GLY A 274 24.74 27.89 -24.66
C GLY A 274 24.14 27.64 -26.05
N LEU A 275 23.95 26.37 -26.44
CA LEU A 275 23.40 25.98 -27.75
C LEU A 275 21.87 25.85 -27.74
N VAL A 276 21.26 25.70 -26.57
CA VAL A 276 19.81 25.59 -26.36
C VAL A 276 19.43 26.54 -25.22
N VAL A 277 18.26 27.16 -25.30
CA VAL A 277 17.77 28.05 -24.24
C VAL A 277 17.35 27.23 -23.03
N MET A 278 17.82 27.61 -21.85
CA MET A 278 17.39 27.05 -20.58
C MET A 278 15.95 27.47 -20.30
N ASN A 279 15.03 26.51 -20.28
CA ASN A 279 13.61 26.73 -19.97
C ASN A 279 13.25 26.15 -18.59
N VAL A 280 12.06 26.47 -18.10
CA VAL A 280 11.59 26.03 -16.77
C VAL A 280 11.63 24.50 -16.60
N GLU A 281 11.33 23.75 -17.66
CA GLU A 281 11.37 22.28 -17.64
C GLU A 281 12.80 21.73 -17.49
N LEU A 282 13.76 22.32 -18.21
CA LEU A 282 15.18 21.96 -18.10
C LEU A 282 15.75 22.40 -16.75
N GLU A 283 15.34 23.54 -16.19
CA GLU A 283 15.74 23.96 -14.83
C GLU A 283 15.22 22.99 -13.76
N ALA A 284 13.97 22.57 -13.85
CA ALA A 284 13.40 21.59 -12.94
C ALA A 284 14.13 20.23 -13.06
N LEU A 285 14.48 19.83 -14.28
CA LEU A 285 15.28 18.63 -14.56
C LEU A 285 16.67 18.74 -13.93
N THR A 286 17.40 19.82 -14.13
CA THR A 286 18.75 20.01 -13.57
C THR A 286 18.73 20.01 -12.05
N ASN A 287 17.75 20.68 -11.45
CA ASN A 287 17.59 20.69 -10.00
C ASN A 287 17.34 19.28 -9.46
N SER A 288 16.46 18.50 -10.11
CA SER A 288 16.16 17.11 -9.73
C SER A 288 17.40 16.21 -9.81
N LEU A 289 18.19 16.34 -10.89
CA LEU A 289 19.43 15.57 -11.07
C LEU A 289 20.46 15.90 -9.98
N MET A 290 20.61 17.18 -9.62
CA MET A 290 21.56 17.62 -8.61
C MET A 290 21.22 17.12 -7.19
N ILE A 291 19.93 16.99 -6.87
CA ILE A 291 19.48 16.45 -5.58
C ILE A 291 19.28 14.92 -5.60
N GLY A 292 19.61 14.25 -6.72
CA GLY A 292 19.49 12.79 -6.85
C GLY A 292 18.05 12.27 -6.86
N LYS A 293 17.07 13.08 -7.28
CA LYS A 293 15.66 12.69 -7.43
C LYS A 293 15.29 12.47 -8.90
N GLN A 294 14.29 11.62 -9.13
CA GLN A 294 13.77 11.41 -10.48
C GLN A 294 13.06 12.68 -10.98
N PRO A 295 13.40 13.20 -12.17
CA PRO A 295 12.74 14.36 -12.76
C PRO A 295 11.26 14.11 -13.07
N GLU A 296 10.40 15.10 -12.85
CA GLU A 296 8.95 14.99 -13.08
C GLU A 296 8.60 14.61 -14.53
N MET A 297 9.34 15.13 -15.50
CA MET A 297 9.13 14.79 -16.91
C MET A 297 9.42 13.32 -17.22
N TRP A 298 10.30 12.67 -16.46
CA TRP A 298 10.55 11.23 -16.57
C TRP A 298 9.45 10.46 -15.84
N ILE A 299 9.04 10.90 -14.64
CA ILE A 299 7.96 10.27 -13.86
C ILE A 299 6.66 10.16 -14.68
N LYS A 300 6.29 11.23 -15.42
CA LYS A 300 5.11 11.24 -16.30
C LYS A 300 5.13 10.15 -17.39
N GLN A 301 6.31 9.72 -17.79
CA GLN A 301 6.54 8.69 -18.82
C GLN A 301 7.19 7.44 -18.24
N SER A 302 7.16 7.27 -16.91
CA SER A 302 7.76 6.14 -16.19
C SER A 302 6.69 5.26 -15.55
N TYR A 303 7.09 4.06 -15.19
CA TYR A 303 6.38 3.27 -14.19
C TYR A 303 6.50 3.95 -12.81
N PRO A 304 5.52 3.78 -11.90
CA PRO A 304 5.62 4.31 -10.54
C PRO A 304 6.86 3.77 -9.84
N SER A 305 7.60 4.63 -9.16
CA SER A 305 8.81 4.29 -8.39
C SER A 305 9.02 5.32 -7.29
N LEU A 306 9.54 4.86 -6.14
CA LEU A 306 9.96 5.73 -5.02
C LEU A 306 11.49 5.74 -4.86
N LYS A 307 12.22 5.11 -5.78
CA LYS A 307 13.67 4.99 -5.75
C LYS A 307 14.37 6.33 -5.98
N SER A 308 15.51 6.50 -5.34
CA SER A 308 16.48 7.55 -5.70
C SER A 308 16.89 7.45 -7.17
N LEU A 309 17.41 8.53 -7.76
CA LEU A 309 17.79 8.57 -9.18
C LEU A 309 18.73 7.42 -9.58
N GLY A 310 19.73 7.11 -8.75
CA GLY A 310 20.69 6.05 -9.00
C GLY A 310 20.05 4.65 -8.97
N SER A 311 19.31 4.34 -7.90
CA SER A 311 18.59 3.07 -7.78
C SER A 311 17.54 2.90 -8.88
N TYR A 312 16.79 3.95 -9.19
CA TYR A 312 15.81 3.96 -10.28
C TYR A 312 16.47 3.67 -11.63
N TYR A 313 17.60 4.29 -11.92
CA TYR A 313 18.27 4.10 -13.20
C TYR A 313 18.82 2.67 -13.35
N ASN A 314 19.37 2.09 -12.29
CA ASN A 314 19.80 0.69 -12.31
C ASN A 314 18.62 -0.27 -12.55
N ASP A 315 17.51 -0.06 -11.84
CA ASP A 315 16.27 -0.83 -12.04
C ASP A 315 15.73 -0.69 -13.47
N LEU A 316 15.75 0.51 -14.06
CA LEU A 316 15.40 0.75 -15.47
C LEU A 316 16.27 -0.08 -16.42
N LEU A 317 17.59 -0.10 -16.20
CA LEU A 317 18.51 -0.89 -17.03
C LEU A 317 18.24 -2.40 -16.91
N GLU A 318 17.94 -2.90 -15.71
CA GLU A 318 17.57 -4.30 -15.50
C GLU A 318 16.28 -4.67 -16.22
N ARG A 319 15.27 -3.78 -16.23
CA ARG A 319 14.01 -3.99 -16.97
C ARG A 319 14.22 -4.04 -18.48
N ILE A 320 15.02 -3.11 -19.01
CA ILE A 320 15.38 -3.09 -20.43
C ILE A 320 16.14 -4.38 -20.78
N LYS A 321 17.06 -4.83 -19.92
CA LYS A 321 17.80 -6.08 -20.11
C LYS A 321 16.87 -7.30 -20.09
N PHE A 322 15.88 -7.32 -19.20
CA PHE A 322 14.88 -8.38 -19.15
C PHE A 322 14.10 -8.49 -20.47
N LEU A 323 13.57 -7.38 -21.00
CA LEU A 323 12.85 -7.36 -22.27
C LEU A 323 13.76 -7.67 -23.47
N ARG A 324 15.02 -7.20 -23.45
CA ARG A 324 15.99 -7.50 -24.51
C ARG A 324 16.33 -8.99 -24.53
N THR A 325 16.57 -9.58 -23.37
CA THR A 325 16.83 -11.03 -23.26
C THR A 325 15.63 -11.83 -23.79
N TRP A 326 14.41 -11.40 -23.48
CA TRP A 326 13.21 -12.01 -24.03
C TRP A 326 13.17 -11.87 -25.56
N TYR A 327 13.40 -10.67 -26.10
CA TYR A 327 13.44 -10.46 -27.54
C TYR A 327 14.47 -11.36 -28.24
N ASP A 328 15.69 -11.43 -27.73
CA ASP A 328 16.82 -12.13 -28.38
C ASP A 328 16.76 -13.66 -28.22
N VAL A 329 16.40 -14.16 -27.04
CA VAL A 329 16.50 -15.59 -26.69
C VAL A 329 15.14 -16.29 -26.73
N GLY A 330 14.04 -15.54 -26.62
CA GLY A 330 12.69 -16.06 -26.50
C GLY A 330 12.15 -15.96 -25.07
N LYS A 331 10.98 -16.56 -24.84
CA LYS A 331 10.24 -16.37 -23.59
C LYS A 331 11.04 -16.83 -22.36
N PRO A 332 11.05 -16.02 -21.29
CA PRO A 332 11.67 -16.45 -20.05
C PRO A 332 10.84 -17.56 -19.38
N PRO A 333 11.49 -18.55 -18.74
CA PRO A 333 10.78 -19.59 -17.98
C PRO A 333 10.11 -19.04 -16.71
N VAL A 334 10.67 -17.96 -16.14
CA VAL A 334 10.15 -17.23 -14.99
C VAL A 334 10.11 -15.74 -15.36
N TYR A 335 8.92 -15.15 -15.28
CA TYR A 335 8.70 -13.74 -15.61
C TYR A 335 8.96 -12.86 -14.39
N TRP A 336 9.80 -11.83 -14.55
CA TRP A 336 9.95 -10.81 -13.53
C TRP A 336 8.74 -9.87 -13.57
N ILE A 337 7.71 -10.17 -12.76
CA ILE A 337 6.42 -9.45 -12.83
C ILE A 337 6.60 -7.97 -12.56
N SER A 338 7.49 -7.64 -11.63
CA SER A 338 7.79 -6.28 -11.24
C SER A 338 8.49 -5.51 -12.34
N GLY A 339 9.13 -6.19 -13.30
CA GLY A 339 9.85 -5.59 -14.42
C GLY A 339 8.95 -5.00 -15.51
N PHE A 340 7.68 -5.42 -15.57
CA PHE A 340 6.71 -4.88 -16.50
C PHE A 340 6.29 -3.45 -16.15
N TYR A 341 6.12 -2.65 -17.18
CA TYR A 341 5.52 -1.34 -17.12
C TYR A 341 4.00 -1.47 -16.83
N PHE A 342 3.31 -2.37 -17.54
CA PHE A 342 1.89 -2.64 -17.34
C PHE A 342 1.60 -4.13 -17.10
N THR A 343 1.65 -4.51 -15.82
CA THR A 343 1.43 -5.89 -15.33
C THR A 343 0.09 -6.49 -15.78
N GLN A 344 -0.95 -5.69 -15.99
CA GLN A 344 -2.26 -6.22 -16.41
C GLN A 344 -2.28 -6.77 -17.81
N ALA A 345 -1.49 -6.22 -18.74
CA ALA A 345 -1.36 -6.80 -20.07
C ALA A 345 -0.74 -8.19 -20.00
N PHE A 346 0.28 -8.37 -19.15
CA PHE A 346 0.89 -9.67 -18.90
C PHE A 346 -0.13 -10.65 -18.30
N LEU A 347 -0.81 -10.30 -17.21
CA LEU A 347 -1.80 -11.16 -16.56
C LEU A 347 -2.95 -11.54 -17.51
N THR A 348 -3.46 -10.57 -18.27
CA THR A 348 -4.49 -10.80 -19.29
C THR A 348 -3.99 -11.73 -20.39
N GLY A 349 -2.75 -11.55 -20.85
CA GLY A 349 -2.12 -12.43 -21.84
C GLY A 349 -2.00 -13.87 -21.35
N VAL A 350 -1.68 -14.09 -20.07
CA VAL A 350 -1.62 -15.45 -19.48
C VAL A 350 -3.01 -16.08 -19.48
N LYS A 351 -4.05 -15.34 -19.08
CA LYS A 351 -5.44 -15.82 -19.15
C LYS A 351 -5.87 -16.11 -20.59
N GLN A 352 -5.52 -15.25 -21.54
CA GLN A 352 -5.87 -15.42 -22.96
C GLN A 352 -5.25 -16.69 -23.56
N ASN A 353 -3.95 -16.94 -23.30
CA ASN A 353 -3.29 -18.15 -23.79
C ASN A 353 -3.97 -19.41 -23.25
N PHE A 354 -4.33 -19.43 -21.96
CA PHE A 354 -5.06 -20.55 -21.37
C PHE A 354 -6.49 -20.69 -21.90
N ALA A 355 -7.24 -19.58 -21.97
CA ALA A 355 -8.59 -19.52 -22.52
C ALA A 355 -8.66 -20.10 -23.93
N ARG A 356 -7.68 -19.76 -24.79
CA ARG A 356 -7.61 -20.22 -26.17
C ARG A 356 -7.16 -21.67 -26.28
N LYS A 357 -6.17 -22.10 -25.47
CA LYS A 357 -5.71 -23.49 -25.42
C LYS A 357 -6.84 -24.46 -25.02
N TYR A 358 -7.67 -24.07 -24.06
CA TYR A 358 -8.76 -24.92 -23.54
C TYR A 358 -10.16 -24.55 -24.04
N THR A 359 -10.29 -23.53 -24.91
CA THR A 359 -11.58 -23.02 -25.43
C THR A 359 -12.57 -22.68 -24.30
N ILE A 360 -12.09 -21.94 -23.28
CA ILE A 360 -12.89 -21.48 -22.14
C ILE A 360 -13.04 -19.95 -22.25
N PRO A 361 -14.23 -19.37 -22.04
CA PRO A 361 -14.40 -17.91 -21.98
C PRO A 361 -13.49 -17.28 -20.92
N ILE A 362 -12.79 -16.20 -21.29
CA ILE A 362 -11.81 -15.53 -20.41
C ILE A 362 -12.45 -15.02 -19.10
N ASP A 363 -13.72 -14.61 -19.15
CA ASP A 363 -14.45 -14.07 -18.01
C ASP A 363 -14.74 -15.13 -16.92
N LEU A 364 -14.67 -16.42 -17.28
CA LEU A 364 -14.83 -17.53 -16.33
C LEU A 364 -13.51 -17.97 -15.70
N LEU A 365 -12.41 -17.30 -16.02
CA LEU A 365 -11.07 -17.65 -15.54
C LEU A 365 -10.59 -16.70 -14.44
N THR A 366 -10.10 -17.31 -13.37
CA THR A 366 -9.37 -16.64 -12.30
C THR A 366 -7.97 -17.26 -12.14
N PHE A 367 -7.19 -16.74 -11.21
CA PHE A 367 -5.87 -17.29 -10.89
C PHE A 367 -5.88 -18.02 -9.56
N GLU A 368 -5.39 -19.25 -9.59
CA GLU A 368 -4.90 -19.97 -8.43
C GLU A 368 -3.40 -19.67 -8.29
N PHE A 369 -2.94 -19.49 -7.05
CA PHE A 369 -1.55 -19.17 -6.76
C PHE A 369 -0.90 -20.27 -5.95
N GLN A 370 0.28 -20.71 -6.37
CA GLN A 370 1.09 -21.65 -5.62
C GLN A 370 2.50 -21.11 -5.47
N VAL A 371 2.92 -20.85 -4.23
CA VAL A 371 4.31 -20.46 -3.93
C VAL A 371 5.19 -21.70 -3.98
N LEU A 372 6.24 -21.66 -4.79
CA LEU A 372 7.20 -22.76 -4.95
C LEU A 372 8.34 -22.61 -3.93
N LYS A 373 9.01 -23.71 -3.57
CA LYS A 373 10.20 -23.68 -2.70
C LYS A 373 11.46 -23.15 -3.40
N VAL A 374 11.41 -22.98 -4.72
CA VAL A 374 12.55 -22.58 -5.55
C VAL A 374 12.48 -21.10 -5.90
N THR A 375 13.65 -20.46 -5.96
CA THR A 375 13.81 -19.06 -6.35
C THR A 375 14.21 -18.90 -7.83
N LYS A 376 14.65 -19.99 -8.47
CA LYS A 376 15.00 -20.04 -9.90
C LYS A 376 14.44 -21.31 -10.53
N SER A 377 13.99 -21.21 -11.78
CA SER A 377 13.58 -22.34 -12.60
C SER A 377 14.06 -22.13 -14.03
N GLU A 378 14.60 -23.18 -14.65
CA GLU A 378 15.01 -23.17 -16.06
C GLU A 378 13.85 -23.55 -16.99
N ILE A 379 12.79 -24.15 -16.45
CA ILE A 379 11.63 -24.65 -17.20
C ILE A 379 10.38 -23.89 -16.71
N GLY A 380 9.59 -23.40 -17.66
CA GLY A 380 8.28 -22.77 -17.39
C GLY A 380 7.17 -23.81 -17.16
N PRO A 381 6.03 -23.41 -16.59
CA PRO A 381 4.92 -24.34 -16.38
C PRO A 381 4.22 -24.69 -17.70
N ASN A 382 3.56 -25.86 -17.74
CA ASN A 382 2.74 -26.27 -18.89
C ASN A 382 1.53 -25.33 -19.13
N ASP A 383 0.99 -24.79 -18.04
CA ASP A 383 -0.13 -23.85 -18.02
C ASP A 383 0.13 -22.72 -17.03
N GLY A 384 -0.27 -21.51 -17.40
CA GLY A 384 -0.03 -20.31 -16.60
C GLY A 384 1.38 -19.76 -16.76
N ALA A 385 1.88 -19.11 -15.71
CA ALA A 385 3.21 -18.50 -15.70
C ALA A 385 3.85 -18.57 -14.32
N TYR A 386 5.17 -18.77 -14.27
CA TYR A 386 5.96 -18.53 -13.08
C TYR A 386 6.34 -17.05 -13.00
N ILE A 387 6.11 -16.44 -11.85
CA ILE A 387 6.48 -15.04 -11.59
C ILE A 387 7.47 -14.92 -10.44
N SER A 388 8.33 -13.91 -10.50
CA SER A 388 9.26 -13.53 -9.44
C SER A 388 9.34 -12.02 -9.27
N GLY A 389 9.98 -11.57 -8.18
CA GLY A 389 10.28 -10.16 -7.92
C GLY A 389 9.28 -9.43 -7.03
N LEU A 390 8.47 -10.18 -6.27
CA LEU A 390 7.57 -9.59 -5.27
C LEU A 390 8.22 -9.64 -3.88
N PHE A 391 7.94 -8.61 -3.08
CA PHE A 391 8.40 -8.47 -1.72
C PHE A 391 7.20 -8.46 -0.78
N LEU A 392 7.27 -9.18 0.33
CA LEU A 392 6.25 -9.23 1.34
C LEU A 392 6.52 -8.15 2.40
N ASP A 393 5.49 -7.34 2.67
CA ASP A 393 5.51 -6.27 3.65
C ASP A 393 4.47 -6.57 4.75
N GLY A 394 4.84 -6.39 6.01
CA GLY A 394 4.02 -6.72 7.19
C GLY A 394 3.99 -8.20 7.59
N ALA A 395 4.63 -9.10 6.83
CA ALA A 395 4.78 -10.53 7.14
C ALA A 395 6.07 -11.09 6.53
N ARG A 396 6.39 -12.36 6.81
CA ARG A 396 7.45 -13.13 6.14
C ARG A 396 6.91 -14.40 5.50
N TRP A 397 7.64 -14.94 4.53
CA TRP A 397 7.33 -16.24 3.95
C TRP A 397 8.20 -17.32 4.59
N ASN A 398 7.57 -18.25 5.31
CA ASN A 398 8.32 -19.36 5.90
C ASN A 398 8.54 -20.47 4.85
N GLN A 399 9.79 -20.65 4.42
CA GLN A 399 10.16 -21.61 3.38
C GLN A 399 10.00 -23.08 3.81
N GLU A 400 10.13 -23.36 5.12
CA GLU A 400 10.03 -24.72 5.65
C GLU A 400 8.58 -25.19 5.65
N THR A 401 7.69 -24.36 6.21
CA THR A 401 6.25 -24.64 6.33
C THR A 401 5.46 -24.30 5.07
N CYS A 402 6.00 -23.43 4.20
CA CYS A 402 5.31 -22.86 3.03
C CYS A 402 4.04 -22.09 3.41
N LEU A 403 4.09 -21.34 4.51
CA LEU A 403 2.99 -20.54 5.03
C LEU A 403 3.46 -19.11 5.34
N LEU A 404 2.50 -18.19 5.39
CA LEU A 404 2.72 -16.86 5.97
C LEU A 404 3.05 -16.96 7.46
N ASP A 405 4.02 -16.13 7.89
CA ASP A 405 4.53 -16.12 9.25
C ASP A 405 4.88 -14.69 9.70
N GLU A 406 5.04 -14.48 11.00
CA GLU A 406 5.35 -13.16 11.58
C GLU A 406 6.76 -12.71 11.21
N GLN A 407 6.95 -11.41 11.01
CA GLN A 407 8.24 -10.85 10.63
C GLN A 407 9.31 -11.09 11.70
N TYR A 408 10.57 -11.17 11.28
CA TYR A 408 11.67 -11.07 12.22
C TYR A 408 11.86 -9.60 12.64
N SER A 409 12.26 -9.40 13.89
CA SER A 409 12.60 -8.07 14.40
C SER A 409 13.63 -7.39 13.50
N LYS A 410 13.37 -6.13 13.12
CA LYS A 410 14.22 -5.27 12.26
C LYS A 410 14.32 -5.71 10.80
N ILE A 411 13.58 -6.73 10.36
CA ILE A 411 13.46 -7.11 8.95
C ILE A 411 12.08 -6.67 8.45
N LEU A 412 12.05 -5.56 7.69
CA LEU A 412 10.80 -4.92 7.25
C LEU A 412 10.17 -5.59 6.03
N TYR A 413 10.98 -6.18 5.17
CA TYR A 413 10.55 -6.79 3.92
C TYR A 413 11.19 -8.17 3.76
N ASP A 414 10.44 -9.11 3.19
CA ASP A 414 10.94 -10.43 2.84
C ASP A 414 10.74 -10.71 1.35
N SER A 415 11.66 -11.43 0.70
CA SER A 415 11.52 -11.76 -0.72
C SER A 415 10.75 -13.06 -0.90
N ILE A 416 9.61 -13.02 -1.58
CA ILE A 416 8.84 -14.24 -1.81
C ILE A 416 9.48 -15.06 -2.93
N PRO A 417 9.52 -16.40 -2.82
CA PRO A 417 9.97 -17.29 -3.89
C PRO A 417 9.10 -17.20 -5.15
N ILE A 418 9.40 -18.04 -6.14
CA ILE A 418 8.60 -18.10 -7.36
C ILE A 418 7.14 -18.42 -7.02
N ILE A 419 6.22 -17.64 -7.58
CA ILE A 419 4.78 -17.91 -7.52
C ILE A 419 4.35 -18.46 -8.87
N TRP A 420 3.68 -19.60 -8.86
CA TRP A 420 2.95 -20.10 -10.00
C TRP A 420 1.58 -19.44 -10.08
N VAL A 421 1.39 -18.64 -11.11
CA VAL A 421 0.11 -18.02 -11.47
C VAL A 421 -0.58 -18.97 -12.44
N LYS A 422 -1.52 -19.76 -11.93
CA LYS A 422 -2.20 -20.82 -12.68
C LYS A 422 -3.63 -20.39 -12.99
N PRO A 423 -4.00 -20.22 -14.28
CA PRO A 423 -5.38 -19.99 -14.65
C PRO A 423 -6.25 -21.21 -14.29
N VAL A 424 -7.37 -20.96 -13.62
CA VAL A 424 -8.38 -21.97 -13.27
C VAL A 424 -9.77 -21.38 -13.49
N LYS A 425 -10.81 -22.21 -13.55
CA LYS A 425 -12.18 -21.71 -13.58
C LYS A 425 -12.54 -21.11 -12.21
N THR A 426 -13.31 -20.02 -12.20
CA THR A 426 -13.71 -19.34 -10.95
C THR A 426 -14.34 -20.27 -9.92
N ASN A 427 -15.14 -21.24 -10.37
CA ASN A 427 -15.84 -22.19 -9.50
C ASN A 427 -14.91 -23.26 -8.89
N GLU A 428 -13.70 -23.45 -9.44
CA GLU A 428 -12.72 -24.43 -8.99
C GLU A 428 -11.69 -23.82 -8.03
N LEU A 429 -11.73 -22.50 -7.80
CA LEU A 429 -10.79 -21.81 -6.93
C LEU A 429 -11.07 -22.15 -5.46
N ASN A 430 -10.10 -22.81 -4.82
CA ASN A 430 -10.15 -23.04 -3.37
C ASN A 430 -9.44 -21.91 -2.62
N THR A 431 -10.18 -21.15 -1.82
CA THR A 431 -9.66 -20.06 -0.99
C THR A 431 -9.58 -20.42 0.50
N GLN A 432 -9.94 -21.66 0.89
CA GLN A 432 -9.90 -22.08 2.28
C GLN A 432 -8.47 -22.12 2.82
N GLY A 433 -8.25 -21.55 4.01
CA GLY A 433 -6.92 -21.48 4.64
C GLY A 433 -5.95 -20.53 3.94
N THR A 434 -6.45 -19.60 3.12
CA THR A 434 -5.64 -18.58 2.45
C THR A 434 -5.99 -17.18 2.93
N TYR A 435 -5.00 -16.29 2.88
CA TYR A 435 -5.15 -14.85 3.03
C TYR A 435 -5.12 -14.21 1.65
N GLU A 436 -6.15 -13.43 1.34
CA GLU A 436 -6.21 -12.61 0.13
C GLU A 436 -5.29 -11.38 0.32
N CYS A 437 -4.06 -11.50 -0.16
CA CYS A 437 -3.02 -10.50 -0.04
C CYS A 437 -3.05 -9.52 -1.22
N PRO A 438 -3.23 -8.20 -1.00
CA PRO A 438 -3.19 -7.23 -2.08
C PRO A 438 -1.75 -7.04 -2.60
N VAL A 439 -1.59 -6.94 -3.92
CA VAL A 439 -0.30 -6.63 -4.57
C VAL A 439 -0.31 -5.19 -5.09
N TYR A 440 0.71 -4.42 -4.73
CA TYR A 440 0.92 -3.03 -5.16
C TYR A 440 2.23 -2.86 -5.94
N LYS A 441 2.30 -1.84 -6.79
CA LYS A 441 3.53 -1.49 -7.51
C LYS A 441 4.59 -0.87 -6.60
N THR A 442 4.19 0.00 -5.67
CA THR A 442 5.08 0.68 -4.71
C THR A 442 4.58 0.53 -3.28
N SER A 443 5.46 0.80 -2.31
CA SER A 443 5.13 0.84 -0.88
C SER A 443 4.09 1.90 -0.50
N GLU A 444 3.81 2.87 -1.37
CA GLU A 444 2.80 3.90 -1.14
C GLU A 444 1.37 3.34 -1.10
N ARG A 445 1.12 2.20 -1.77
CA ARG A 445 -0.16 1.47 -1.90
C ARG A 445 -1.37 2.29 -2.36
N ARG A 446 -1.19 3.57 -2.66
CA ARG A 446 -2.19 4.49 -3.21
C ARG A 446 -1.76 5.01 -4.58
N GLY A 447 -2.72 5.55 -5.31
CA GLY A 447 -2.57 6.02 -6.68
C GLY A 447 -3.85 6.70 -7.13
N VAL A 448 -3.90 7.13 -8.40
CA VAL A 448 -5.12 7.72 -8.97
C VAL A 448 -6.19 6.63 -9.08
N LEU A 449 -7.42 6.93 -8.66
CA LEU A 449 -8.54 6.00 -8.82
C LEU A 449 -8.90 5.91 -10.31
N SER A 450 -8.94 4.69 -10.83
CA SER A 450 -9.43 4.39 -12.17
C SER A 450 -10.95 4.51 -12.25
N THR A 451 -11.51 4.47 -13.46
CA THR A 451 -12.97 4.47 -13.67
C THR A 451 -13.68 3.27 -13.03
N THR A 452 -12.94 2.20 -12.69
CA THR A 452 -13.46 1.04 -11.96
C THR A 452 -13.31 1.16 -10.43
N GLY A 453 -12.85 2.30 -9.92
CA GLY A 453 -12.67 2.54 -8.48
C GLY A 453 -11.37 1.99 -7.89
N HIS A 454 -10.56 1.25 -8.65
CA HIS A 454 -9.28 0.73 -8.15
C HIS A 454 -8.13 1.72 -8.38
N SER A 455 -7.20 1.77 -7.42
CA SER A 455 -5.95 2.53 -7.53
C SER A 455 -5.07 2.07 -8.70
N THR A 456 -4.44 3.01 -9.42
CA THR A 456 -3.42 2.70 -10.45
C THR A 456 -2.17 1.99 -9.91
N ASN A 457 -1.99 1.99 -8.59
CA ASN A 457 -0.91 1.29 -7.88
C ASN A 457 -1.27 -0.18 -7.58
N PHE A 458 -2.56 -0.51 -7.49
CA PHE A 458 -3.02 -1.87 -7.28
C PHE A 458 -2.79 -2.74 -8.52
N VAL A 459 -2.31 -3.98 -8.31
CA VAL A 459 -2.05 -4.96 -9.36
C VAL A 459 -3.08 -6.07 -9.33
N MET A 460 -3.09 -6.91 -8.29
CA MET A 460 -4.05 -8.01 -8.17
C MET A 460 -4.10 -8.50 -6.73
N PRO A 461 -5.13 -9.26 -6.32
CA PRO A 461 -5.05 -10.06 -5.11
C PRO A 461 -4.31 -11.38 -5.38
N VAL A 462 -3.49 -11.81 -4.43
CA VAL A 462 -2.81 -13.12 -4.40
C VAL A 462 -3.23 -13.88 -3.16
N TYR A 463 -3.73 -15.10 -3.34
CA TYR A 463 -4.11 -15.98 -2.23
C TYR A 463 -2.88 -16.69 -1.68
N LEU A 464 -2.48 -16.33 -0.46
CA LEU A 464 -1.31 -16.90 0.22
C LEU A 464 -1.76 -17.84 1.35
N PRO A 465 -1.22 -19.06 1.45
CA PRO A 465 -1.63 -20.00 2.48
C PRO A 465 -1.15 -19.55 3.87
N THR A 466 -2.00 -19.78 4.88
CA THR A 466 -1.78 -19.32 6.26
C THR A 466 -2.40 -20.30 7.27
N ASN A 467 -1.81 -20.40 8.46
CA ASN A 467 -2.41 -21.08 9.62
C ASN A 467 -3.22 -20.13 10.54
N GLN A 468 -3.03 -18.81 10.41
CA GLN A 468 -3.80 -17.79 11.11
C GLN A 468 -5.06 -17.41 10.34
N GLN A 469 -6.05 -16.86 11.06
CA GLN A 469 -7.23 -16.27 10.44
C GLN A 469 -6.84 -15.05 9.59
N ALA A 470 -7.54 -14.83 8.46
CA ALA A 470 -7.26 -13.71 7.56
C ALA A 470 -7.28 -12.34 8.26
N GLN A 471 -8.14 -12.17 9.27
CA GLN A 471 -8.24 -10.96 10.08
C GLN A 471 -6.93 -10.55 10.75
N HIS A 472 -6.09 -11.53 11.12
CA HIS A 472 -4.76 -11.30 11.67
C HIS A 472 -3.90 -10.51 10.68
N TRP A 473 -3.79 -10.99 9.45
CA TRP A 473 -2.95 -10.38 8.40
C TRP A 473 -3.52 -9.07 7.87
N ILE A 474 -4.85 -8.91 7.88
CA ILE A 474 -5.50 -7.64 7.58
C ILE A 474 -5.06 -6.58 8.61
N LYS A 475 -5.12 -6.89 9.90
CA LYS A 475 -4.67 -5.98 10.97
C LYS A 475 -3.17 -5.72 10.96
N ARG A 476 -2.35 -6.70 10.53
CA ARG A 476 -0.91 -6.51 10.30
C ARG A 476 -0.59 -5.62 9.09
N GLY A 477 -1.57 -5.34 8.22
CA GLY A 477 -1.35 -4.54 7.01
C GLY A 477 -0.52 -5.28 5.96
N VAL A 478 -0.65 -6.61 5.87
CA VAL A 478 0.17 -7.43 4.96
C VAL A 478 -0.18 -7.15 3.51
N ALA A 479 0.85 -6.86 2.70
CA ALA A 479 0.73 -6.71 1.26
C ALA A 479 1.97 -7.25 0.55
N LEU A 480 1.84 -7.51 -0.76
CA LEU A 480 2.98 -7.74 -1.64
C LEU A 480 3.30 -6.47 -2.42
N LEU A 481 4.58 -6.19 -2.59
CA LEU A 481 5.11 -5.03 -3.30
C LEU A 481 5.92 -5.49 -4.51
N CYS A 482 5.74 -4.86 -5.67
CA CYS A 482 6.58 -5.12 -6.84
C CYS A 482 7.98 -4.53 -6.68
N GLN A 483 8.12 -3.44 -5.93
CA GLN A 483 9.42 -2.81 -5.70
C GLN A 483 9.51 -2.21 -4.30
N LEU A 484 10.73 -2.19 -3.79
CA LEU A 484 11.10 -1.47 -2.57
C LEU A 484 11.59 -0.06 -2.92
N ASP A 485 11.62 0.80 -1.91
CA ASP A 485 11.97 2.22 -2.08
C ASP A 485 13.46 2.47 -2.35
N ASP A 486 14.35 1.50 -2.09
CA ASP A 486 15.80 1.64 -2.27
C ASP A 486 16.39 0.48 -3.08
#